data_AF-A0A1G3PIS6-F1
#
_entry.id   AF-A0A1G3PIS6-F1
#
_cell.length_a   1.000
_cell.length_b   1.000
_cell.length_c   1.000
_cell.angle_alpha   90.00
_cell.angle_beta   90.00
_cell.angle_gamma   90.00
#
_symmetry.space_group_name_H-M   'P 1'
#
loop_
_entity.id
_entity.type
_entity.pdbx_description
1 polymer ?
#
loop_
_entity_poly.entity_id
_entity_poly.type
_entity_poly.pdbx_seq_one_letter_code
_entity_poly.pdbx_strand_id
1 'polypeptide(L)'
;MKKLIIALFAIAGLYVPLTAQDTIAVKMYQDSGKITGMKPIDSAALAKLKSKGIIAGTVFQIEMEGELIGGKTVSVPFYIFEDDPYSDGQTIEWKTGDYVDVGYYIDEKKNVTESFIMGFATEGGEDEDHPLEDEAALVQESKGTIEQASGNIIEAVPFTPSEMAVHAKVGAFDGLHYHIKMADGYYKDQIIRIDHLLFKDDILRPVYKKGEQVLVGYLVNKNGPPKEPAVYGHDRGVILVILVLLFVGGVIALGRVKGLLSIAALLITILFIFILYIPSVLNGAPPLFMAVAVAILSSLATFLIISGFTFKSFSSMAGVAIGFILAAALTFIFGSLLSITGVMNDELKNLAYTRTELDIKSILYAGILIGAIGAMMDVAISMASTVEELRKANPKYTSMQLFLSSLNVGKDLLGTMVNTLILAYVGAALPFIIMIYVQYSNTTSLFSILNLEIITEEILRSIIGSIGMLATIPATSFIASFMRPVKKPAPVK
;
A
#
# COMPACT_ATOMS: atom_id res chain seq x y z
N MET A 1 16.45 16.17 -15.34
CA MET A 1 16.36 15.77 -13.92
C MET A 1 15.51 14.51 -13.75
N LYS A 2 14.27 14.42 -14.27
CA LYS A 2 13.47 13.17 -14.30
C LYS A 2 14.20 11.98 -14.95
N LYS A 3 14.97 12.18 -16.04
CA LYS A 3 15.87 11.14 -16.59
C LYS A 3 17.01 10.72 -15.63
N LEU A 4 17.48 11.62 -14.76
CA LEU A 4 18.48 11.31 -13.73
C LEU A 4 17.83 10.57 -12.54
N ILE A 5 16.57 10.89 -12.21
CA ILE A 5 15.74 10.17 -11.23
C ILE A 5 15.42 8.78 -11.75
N ILE A 6 14.86 8.68 -12.95
CA ILE A 6 14.63 7.42 -13.65
C ILE A 6 15.95 6.66 -13.79
N ALA A 7 17.08 7.32 -14.09
CA ALA A 7 18.38 6.65 -14.10
C ALA A 7 18.83 6.22 -12.70
N LEU A 8 18.64 6.99 -11.63
CA LEU A 8 18.96 6.60 -10.25
C LEU A 8 18.09 5.43 -9.78
N PHE A 9 16.80 5.45 -10.09
CA PHE A 9 15.85 4.37 -9.82
C PHE A 9 16.06 3.17 -10.76
N ALA A 10 16.49 3.35 -12.01
CA ALA A 10 16.81 2.28 -12.95
C ALA A 10 18.19 1.64 -12.69
N ILE A 11 19.20 2.43 -12.27
CA ILE A 11 20.50 1.95 -11.75
C ILE A 11 20.26 1.14 -10.47
N ALA A 12 19.25 1.53 -9.68
CA ALA A 12 18.78 0.79 -8.53
C ALA A 12 17.72 -0.29 -8.86
N GLY A 13 17.45 -0.58 -10.14
CA GLY A 13 16.49 -1.61 -10.57
C GLY A 13 15.04 -1.45 -10.07
N LEU A 14 14.69 -0.30 -9.51
CA LEU A 14 13.35 0.08 -9.04
C LEU A 14 12.48 0.71 -10.14
N TYR A 15 13.03 1.01 -11.32
CA TYR A 15 12.20 1.41 -12.45
C TYR A 15 11.55 0.18 -13.07
N VAL A 16 10.52 -0.32 -12.38
CA VAL A 16 9.46 -1.07 -13.05
C VAL A 16 8.54 0.01 -13.60
N PRO A 17 8.42 0.20 -14.93
CA PRO A 17 7.34 1.02 -15.42
C PRO A 17 6.06 0.41 -14.84
N LEU A 18 5.30 1.20 -14.08
CA LEU A 18 3.89 0.92 -13.81
C LEU A 18 3.12 1.07 -15.13
N THR A 19 3.54 0.33 -16.16
CA THR A 19 2.68 -0.04 -17.25
C THR A 19 1.72 -1.04 -16.63
N ALA A 20 0.60 -0.55 -16.11
CA ALA A 20 -0.59 -1.38 -15.99
C ALA A 20 -0.87 -1.86 -17.41
N GLN A 21 -0.34 -3.03 -17.76
CA GLN A 21 -0.33 -3.48 -19.14
C GLN A 21 -1.72 -3.92 -19.58
N ASP A 22 -2.65 -4.11 -18.64
CA ASP A 22 -4.08 -4.25 -18.86
C ASP A 22 -4.81 -3.82 -17.58
N THR A 23 -5.20 -2.55 -17.47
CA THR A 23 -6.28 -2.20 -16.55
C THR A 23 -7.58 -2.67 -17.21
N ILE A 24 -8.15 -3.79 -16.75
CA ILE A 24 -9.51 -4.16 -17.15
C ILE A 24 -10.43 -3.22 -16.38
N ALA A 25 -10.77 -2.08 -16.98
CA ALA A 25 -11.87 -1.27 -16.51
C ALA A 25 -13.15 -2.10 -16.69
N VAL A 26 -13.76 -2.54 -15.58
CA VAL A 26 -15.07 -3.19 -15.65
C VAL A 26 -16.08 -2.09 -16.00
N LYS A 27 -16.65 -2.18 -17.20
CA LYS A 27 -17.58 -1.18 -17.71
C LYS A 27 -18.92 -1.28 -17.00
N MET A 28 -19.18 -0.31 -16.14
CA MET A 28 -20.47 -0.10 -15.49
C MET A 28 -21.36 0.76 -16.40
N TYR A 29 -22.60 0.35 -16.58
CA TYR A 29 -23.64 1.09 -17.30
C TYR A 29 -24.69 1.59 -16.30
N GLN A 30 -25.37 2.67 -16.67
CA GLN A 30 -26.45 3.28 -15.89
C GLN A 30 -27.60 3.55 -16.84
N ASP A 31 -28.80 3.09 -16.46
CA ASP A 31 -30.05 3.46 -17.11
C ASP A 31 -31.14 3.55 -16.04
N SER A 32 -32.17 4.35 -16.32
CA SER A 32 -33.38 4.38 -15.51
C SER A 32 -34.30 3.21 -15.85
N GLY A 33 -35.10 2.79 -14.88
CA GLY A 33 -36.11 1.76 -15.07
C GLY A 33 -37.24 1.84 -14.06
N LYS A 34 -38.37 1.22 -14.40
CA LYS A 34 -39.59 1.23 -13.60
C LYS A 34 -39.69 -0.03 -12.75
N ILE A 35 -39.94 0.13 -11.45
CA ILE A 35 -40.20 -1.02 -10.56
C ILE A 35 -41.55 -1.65 -10.95
N THR A 36 -41.51 -2.86 -11.49
CA THR A 36 -42.69 -3.66 -11.88
C THR A 36 -43.07 -4.70 -10.82
N GLY A 37 -42.17 -5.01 -9.89
CA GLY A 37 -42.46 -5.92 -8.79
C GLY A 37 -41.40 -5.88 -7.69
N MET A 38 -41.79 -6.25 -6.49
CA MET A 38 -40.90 -6.36 -5.34
C MET A 38 -41.18 -7.67 -4.61
N LYS A 39 -40.13 -8.44 -4.34
CA LYS A 39 -40.22 -9.67 -3.56
C LYS A 39 -39.18 -9.65 -2.44
N PRO A 40 -39.58 -9.77 -1.17
CA PRO A 40 -38.64 -9.95 -0.09
C PRO A 40 -37.75 -11.17 -0.34
N ILE A 41 -36.47 -11.07 0.03
CA ILE A 41 -35.54 -12.19 -0.06
C ILE A 41 -36.00 -13.27 0.91
N ASP A 42 -36.03 -14.52 0.44
CA ASP A 42 -36.48 -15.63 1.26
C ASP A 42 -35.56 -15.87 2.47
N SER A 43 -36.14 -16.44 3.54
CA SER A 43 -35.44 -16.65 4.81
C SER A 43 -34.29 -17.66 4.72
N ALA A 44 -34.26 -18.55 3.71
CA ALA A 44 -33.20 -19.53 3.51
C ALA A 44 -31.97 -18.93 2.80
N ALA A 45 -32.20 -18.00 1.87
CA ALA A 45 -31.19 -17.20 1.18
C ALA A 45 -30.61 -16.15 2.13
N LEU A 46 -31.45 -15.51 2.95
CA LEU A 46 -31.02 -14.57 3.98
C LEU A 46 -30.13 -15.23 5.03
N ALA A 47 -30.41 -16.48 5.42
CA ALA A 47 -29.57 -17.25 6.35
C ALA A 47 -28.15 -17.50 5.81
N LYS A 48 -27.97 -17.59 4.49
CA LYS A 48 -26.64 -17.72 3.85
C LYS A 48 -25.89 -16.40 3.75
N LEU A 49 -26.60 -15.27 3.82
CA LEU A 49 -26.06 -13.93 3.67
C LEU A 49 -25.80 -13.22 5.02
N LYS A 50 -26.32 -13.76 6.13
CA LYS A 50 -26.04 -13.26 7.49
C LYS A 50 -24.55 -13.18 7.83
N SER A 51 -23.72 -14.11 7.35
CA SER A 51 -22.27 -14.06 7.55
C SER A 51 -21.58 -12.88 6.87
N LYS A 52 -22.29 -12.19 5.97
CA LYS A 52 -21.85 -10.96 5.28
C LYS A 52 -22.46 -9.69 5.88
N GLY A 53 -23.08 -9.78 7.07
CA GLY A 53 -23.70 -8.64 7.75
C GLY A 53 -25.04 -8.19 7.16
N ILE A 54 -25.69 -8.99 6.31
CA ILE A 54 -26.99 -8.66 5.69
C ILE A 54 -28.12 -9.18 6.59
N ILE A 55 -29.01 -8.27 7.02
CA ILE A 55 -30.10 -8.56 7.97
C ILE A 55 -31.47 -8.65 7.31
N ALA A 56 -31.66 -8.03 6.14
CA ALA A 56 -32.87 -8.08 5.34
C ALA A 56 -32.55 -7.72 3.88
N GLY A 57 -33.51 -7.90 2.98
CA GLY A 57 -33.36 -7.44 1.60
C GLY A 57 -34.59 -7.73 0.74
N THR A 58 -34.67 -7.06 -0.39
CA THR A 58 -35.76 -7.14 -1.36
C THR A 58 -35.18 -7.25 -2.76
N VAL A 59 -35.70 -8.17 -3.57
CA VAL A 59 -35.40 -8.22 -5.01
C VAL A 59 -36.44 -7.41 -5.74
N PHE A 60 -35.98 -6.35 -6.40
CA PHE A 60 -36.77 -5.52 -7.28
C PHE A 60 -36.77 -6.13 -8.69
N GLN A 61 -37.94 -6.20 -9.31
CA GLN A 61 -38.09 -6.44 -10.75
C GLN A 61 -38.24 -5.07 -11.39
N ILE A 62 -37.27 -4.70 -12.22
CA ILE A 62 -37.21 -3.37 -12.84
C ILE A 62 -37.24 -3.55 -14.34
N GLU A 63 -38.21 -2.92 -15.00
CA GLU A 63 -38.26 -2.83 -16.46
C GLU A 63 -37.41 -1.64 -16.91
N MET A 64 -36.34 -1.91 -17.65
CA MET A 64 -35.36 -0.91 -18.05
C MET A 64 -35.87 -0.08 -19.23
N GLU A 65 -35.55 1.21 -19.29
CA GLU A 65 -36.02 2.12 -20.35
C GLU A 65 -34.90 2.62 -21.29
N GLY A 66 -33.63 2.39 -20.97
CA GLY A 66 -32.48 2.87 -21.78
C GLY A 66 -32.16 2.06 -23.05
N GLU A 67 -31.32 2.59 -23.94
CA GLU A 67 -31.08 2.04 -25.29
C GLU A 67 -30.44 0.64 -25.32
N LEU A 68 -29.65 0.29 -24.29
CA LEU A 68 -28.83 -0.94 -24.30
C LEU A 68 -29.60 -2.20 -23.92
N ILE A 69 -30.51 -2.08 -22.94
CA ILE A 69 -31.31 -3.18 -22.41
C ILE A 69 -32.79 -2.80 -22.21
N GLY A 70 -33.25 -1.74 -22.88
CA GLY A 70 -34.64 -1.27 -22.85
C GLY A 70 -35.65 -2.37 -23.15
N GLY A 71 -36.71 -2.44 -22.34
CA GLY A 71 -37.74 -3.46 -22.39
C GLY A 71 -37.36 -4.81 -21.77
N LYS A 72 -36.14 -4.95 -21.19
CA LYS A 72 -35.79 -6.12 -20.38
C LYS A 72 -36.13 -5.87 -18.91
N THR A 73 -36.68 -6.90 -18.26
CA THR A 73 -36.83 -6.92 -16.81
C THR A 73 -35.56 -7.45 -16.15
N VAL A 74 -34.94 -6.64 -15.30
CA VAL A 74 -33.76 -6.99 -14.51
C VAL A 74 -34.16 -7.23 -13.06
N SER A 75 -33.61 -8.29 -12.46
CA SER A 75 -33.78 -8.59 -11.04
C SER A 75 -32.64 -7.96 -10.24
N VAL A 76 -32.95 -6.88 -9.52
CA VAL A 76 -31.95 -6.10 -8.77
C VAL A 76 -32.13 -6.37 -7.27
N PRO A 77 -31.19 -7.07 -6.62
CA PRO A 77 -31.26 -7.28 -5.18
C PRO A 77 -30.82 -6.02 -4.42
N PHE A 78 -31.60 -5.66 -3.40
CA PHE A 78 -31.27 -4.62 -2.44
C PHE A 78 -31.10 -5.26 -1.07
N TYR A 79 -29.96 -5.01 -0.43
CA TYR A 79 -29.60 -5.62 0.85
C TYR A 79 -29.53 -4.55 1.94
N ILE A 80 -30.05 -4.89 3.11
CA ILE A 80 -29.95 -4.07 4.32
C ILE A 80 -28.87 -4.69 5.20
N PHE A 81 -27.88 -3.89 5.56
CA PHE A 81 -26.75 -4.32 6.39
C PHE A 81 -26.96 -3.95 7.87
N GLU A 82 -26.35 -4.72 8.77
CA GLU A 82 -26.44 -4.51 10.23
C GLU A 82 -25.83 -3.17 10.68
N ASP A 83 -24.82 -2.67 9.94
CA ASP A 83 -24.09 -1.43 10.20
C ASP A 83 -24.51 -0.27 9.27
N ASP A 84 -25.71 -0.31 8.67
CA ASP A 84 -26.16 0.74 7.75
C ASP A 84 -26.32 2.10 8.50
N PRO A 85 -25.48 3.12 8.19
CA PRO A 85 -25.49 4.39 8.90
C PRO A 85 -26.77 5.21 8.67
N TYR A 86 -27.64 4.79 7.77
CA TYR A 86 -28.92 5.43 7.46
C TYR A 86 -30.14 4.77 8.15
N SER A 87 -29.92 3.77 9.00
CA SER A 87 -31.01 3.06 9.70
C SER A 87 -31.82 3.93 10.68
N ASP A 88 -31.26 5.04 11.17
CA ASP A 88 -31.88 5.89 12.20
C ASP A 88 -32.54 7.19 11.67
N GLY A 89 -32.74 7.35 10.36
CA GLY A 89 -33.36 8.58 9.84
C GLY A 89 -33.86 8.51 8.40
N GLN A 90 -35.18 8.33 8.26
CA GLN A 90 -35.99 8.23 7.03
C GLN A 90 -35.96 6.87 6.32
N THR A 91 -37.01 6.09 6.56
CA THR A 91 -37.34 4.91 5.76
C THR A 91 -37.78 5.36 4.37
N ILE A 92 -36.94 5.13 3.37
CA ILE A 92 -37.33 5.30 1.97
C ILE A 92 -38.25 4.12 1.60
N GLU A 93 -39.55 4.38 1.43
CA GLU A 93 -40.51 3.39 0.94
C GLU A 93 -40.58 3.41 -0.59
N TRP A 94 -40.04 2.39 -1.23
CA TRP A 94 -40.13 2.16 -2.68
C TRP A 94 -41.46 1.47 -3.03
N LYS A 95 -42.11 1.88 -4.10
CA LYS A 95 -43.41 1.36 -4.56
C LYS A 95 -43.32 0.87 -6.00
N THR A 96 -44.20 -0.07 -6.34
CA THR A 96 -44.37 -0.49 -7.73
C THR A 96 -44.87 0.70 -8.54
N GLY A 97 -44.19 1.01 -9.63
CA GLY A 97 -44.44 2.21 -10.44
C GLY A 97 -43.42 3.33 -10.24
N ASP A 98 -42.60 3.28 -9.19
CA ASP A 98 -41.50 4.24 -9.00
C ASP A 98 -40.39 3.99 -10.02
N TYR A 99 -39.74 5.09 -10.44
CA TYR A 99 -38.60 5.07 -11.35
C TYR A 99 -37.33 5.14 -10.54
N VAL A 100 -36.36 4.33 -10.94
CA VAL A 100 -35.09 4.19 -10.24
C VAL A 100 -33.94 4.14 -11.22
N ASP A 101 -32.80 4.70 -10.81
CA ASP A 101 -31.55 4.55 -11.55
C ASP A 101 -30.88 3.24 -11.17
N VAL A 102 -30.57 2.43 -12.18
CA VAL A 102 -29.96 1.12 -12.01
C VAL A 102 -28.56 1.14 -12.61
N GLY A 103 -27.58 0.86 -11.76
CA GLY A 103 -26.22 0.55 -12.17
C GLY A 103 -26.13 -0.93 -12.52
N TYR A 104 -25.55 -1.28 -13.68
CA TYR A 104 -25.44 -2.68 -14.11
C TYR A 104 -24.19 -2.96 -14.94
N TYR A 105 -23.74 -4.20 -14.88
CA TYR A 105 -22.62 -4.73 -15.66
C TYR A 105 -23.14 -5.72 -16.70
N ILE A 106 -22.56 -5.74 -17.89
CA ILE A 106 -22.94 -6.68 -18.95
C ILE A 106 -21.76 -7.50 -19.46
N ASP A 107 -22.03 -8.76 -19.81
CA ASP A 107 -21.07 -9.63 -20.51
C ASP A 107 -20.95 -9.28 -22.01
N GLU A 108 -20.03 -9.93 -22.73
CA GLU A 108 -19.84 -9.77 -24.18
C GLU A 108 -21.11 -10.09 -25.01
N LYS A 109 -22.10 -10.76 -24.40
CA LYS A 109 -23.38 -11.13 -25.01
C LYS A 109 -24.54 -10.22 -24.56
N LYS A 110 -24.25 -9.11 -23.86
CA LYS A 110 -25.23 -8.16 -23.30
C LYS A 110 -26.20 -8.77 -22.28
N ASN A 111 -25.77 -9.78 -21.53
CA ASN A 111 -26.50 -10.25 -20.36
C ASN A 111 -26.05 -9.46 -19.14
N VAL A 112 -27.00 -9.03 -18.31
CA VAL A 112 -26.69 -8.37 -17.03
C VAL A 112 -26.06 -9.39 -16.10
N THR A 113 -24.81 -9.18 -15.71
CA THR A 113 -24.06 -10.05 -14.79
C THR A 113 -24.26 -9.64 -13.35
N GLU A 114 -24.28 -8.33 -13.08
CA GLU A 114 -24.51 -7.74 -11.77
C GLU A 114 -25.29 -6.43 -11.93
N SER A 115 -26.12 -6.09 -10.93
CA SER A 115 -26.93 -4.87 -10.93
C SER A 115 -27.23 -4.40 -9.52
N PHE A 116 -27.38 -3.09 -9.34
CA PHE A 116 -27.72 -2.45 -8.07
C PHE A 116 -28.49 -1.14 -8.30
N ILE A 117 -29.34 -0.76 -7.34
CA ILE A 117 -30.10 0.49 -7.38
C ILE A 117 -29.20 1.61 -6.86
N MET A 118 -29.14 2.73 -7.60
CA MET A 118 -28.35 3.90 -7.24
C MET A 118 -29.19 5.04 -6.63
N GLY A 119 -30.47 5.13 -6.99
CA GLY A 119 -31.36 6.18 -6.46
C GLY A 119 -32.73 6.20 -7.15
N PHE A 120 -33.55 7.19 -6.79
CA PHE A 120 -34.82 7.49 -7.50
C PHE A 120 -34.55 8.24 -8.80
N ALA A 121 -35.38 8.00 -9.81
CA ALA A 121 -35.43 8.69 -11.09
C ALA A 121 -36.84 9.27 -11.34
N THR A 122 -36.97 10.20 -12.30
CA THR A 122 -38.26 10.82 -12.68
C THR A 122 -38.91 10.14 -13.89
N GLU A 123 -40.25 10.09 -13.94
CA GLU A 123 -41.03 9.48 -15.04
C GLU A 123 -40.69 10.12 -16.39
N GLY A 124 -40.16 9.34 -17.34
CA GLY A 124 -39.85 9.83 -18.68
C GLY A 124 -38.69 10.83 -18.76
N GLY A 125 -37.78 10.81 -17.79
CA GLY A 125 -36.54 11.59 -17.83
C GLY A 125 -35.54 11.03 -18.84
N GLU A 126 -35.75 11.27 -20.12
CA GLU A 126 -34.68 11.98 -20.81
C GLU A 126 -34.66 13.34 -20.11
N ASP A 127 -33.62 13.61 -19.34
CA ASP A 127 -33.33 14.98 -18.96
C ASP A 127 -33.34 15.78 -20.28
N GLU A 128 -34.37 16.61 -20.55
CA GLU A 128 -34.36 17.52 -21.71
C GLU A 128 -33.17 18.52 -21.62
N ASP A 129 -32.45 18.52 -20.50
CA ASP A 129 -31.22 19.24 -20.22
C ASP A 129 -29.94 18.37 -20.29
N HIS A 130 -30.07 17.06 -20.57
CA HIS A 130 -29.02 16.10 -20.89
C HIS A 130 -29.50 15.15 -22.00
N PRO A 131 -29.25 15.47 -23.29
CA PRO A 131 -29.31 14.45 -24.31
C PRO A 131 -28.20 13.44 -24.00
N LEU A 132 -28.58 12.34 -23.33
CA LEU A 132 -27.76 11.14 -23.17
C LEU A 132 -27.67 10.34 -24.49
N GLU A 133 -28.15 10.90 -25.60
CA GLU A 133 -28.04 10.32 -26.95
C GLU A 133 -26.61 10.33 -27.54
N ASP A 134 -25.61 10.92 -26.87
CA ASP A 134 -24.20 10.79 -27.29
C ASP A 134 -23.23 10.40 -26.15
N GLU A 135 -23.72 10.27 -24.92
CA GLU A 135 -22.94 9.85 -23.75
C GLU A 135 -23.65 8.73 -22.99
N ALA A 136 -24.05 7.65 -23.68
CA ALA A 136 -24.01 6.34 -23.05
C ALA A 136 -22.64 6.24 -22.40
N ALA A 137 -22.56 6.16 -21.06
CA ALA A 137 -21.32 6.14 -20.30
C ALA A 137 -20.30 5.24 -21.00
N LEU A 138 -19.50 5.88 -21.85
CA LEU A 138 -18.34 5.31 -22.48
C LEU A 138 -17.37 5.35 -21.32
N VAL A 139 -17.46 4.37 -20.42
CA VAL A 139 -16.24 3.67 -20.08
C VAL A 139 -15.72 3.17 -21.43
N GLN A 140 -15.00 4.06 -22.12
CA GLN A 140 -14.10 3.64 -23.17
C GLN A 140 -13.30 2.54 -22.49
N GLU A 141 -13.25 1.35 -23.11
CA GLU A 141 -12.04 0.55 -22.96
C GLU A 141 -10.88 1.46 -23.37
N SER A 142 -10.35 2.25 -22.44
CA SER A 142 -9.07 2.89 -22.63
C SER A 142 -8.05 1.79 -22.39
N LYS A 143 -7.90 0.92 -23.40
CA LYS A 143 -6.65 0.17 -23.58
C LYS A 143 -5.55 1.19 -23.88
N GLY A 144 -5.09 1.82 -22.81
CA GLY A 144 -4.12 2.89 -22.84
C GLY A 144 -3.26 2.85 -21.58
N THR A 145 -2.02 3.30 -21.72
CA THR A 145 -1.13 3.44 -20.57
C THR A 145 -1.35 4.82 -19.97
N ILE A 146 -1.57 4.90 -18.66
CA ILE A 146 -1.54 6.17 -17.95
C ILE A 146 -0.09 6.64 -17.94
N GLU A 147 0.17 7.74 -18.62
CA GLU A 147 1.45 8.43 -18.54
C GLU A 147 1.33 9.64 -17.62
N GLN A 148 2.42 9.97 -16.93
CA GLN A 148 2.47 11.10 -16.00
C GLN A 148 3.62 12.06 -16.35
N ALA A 149 3.28 13.32 -16.49
CA ALA A 149 4.17 14.40 -16.89
C ALA A 149 4.12 15.56 -15.90
N SER A 150 5.25 16.25 -15.75
CA SER A 150 5.39 17.37 -14.84
C SER A 150 4.99 18.68 -15.52
N GLY A 151 4.30 19.56 -14.80
CA GLY A 151 3.88 20.88 -15.29
C GLY A 151 3.91 21.94 -14.19
N ASN A 152 3.93 23.20 -14.59
CA ASN A 152 3.82 24.35 -13.69
C ASN A 152 2.50 25.06 -13.92
N ILE A 153 1.74 25.32 -12.87
CA ILE A 153 0.52 26.12 -12.95
C ILE A 153 0.93 27.58 -13.20
N ILE A 154 0.59 28.10 -14.37
CA ILE A 154 0.81 29.52 -14.72
C ILE A 154 -0.39 30.38 -14.34
N GLU A 155 -1.57 29.78 -14.29
CA GLU A 155 -2.81 30.45 -13.94
C GLU A 155 -3.82 29.45 -13.39
N ALA A 156 -4.60 29.90 -12.40
CA ALA A 156 -5.73 29.18 -11.84
C ALA A 156 -6.92 30.14 -11.84
N VAL A 157 -7.87 29.92 -12.75
CA VAL A 157 -9.02 30.80 -12.96
C VAL A 157 -10.27 30.12 -12.40
N PRO A 158 -10.97 30.70 -11.41
CA PRO A 158 -12.24 30.14 -10.93
C PRO A 158 -13.27 30.06 -12.06
N PHE A 159 -14.13 29.04 -12.00
CA PHE A 159 -15.24 28.92 -12.95
C PHE A 159 -16.19 30.12 -12.86
N THR A 160 -16.73 30.52 -14.01
CA THR A 160 -17.78 31.55 -14.06
C THR A 160 -19.08 31.02 -13.47
N PRO A 161 -20.00 31.89 -13.01
CA PRO A 161 -21.32 31.46 -12.51
C PRO A 161 -22.11 30.61 -13.51
N SER A 162 -21.96 30.86 -14.81
CA SER A 162 -22.57 30.07 -15.88
C SER A 162 -21.96 28.68 -16.02
N GLU A 163 -20.63 28.55 -15.93
CA GLU A 163 -19.95 27.25 -15.96
C GLU A 163 -20.28 26.45 -14.70
N MET A 164 -20.33 27.11 -13.54
CA MET A 164 -20.77 26.50 -12.29
C MET A 164 -22.21 26.01 -12.34
N ALA A 165 -23.12 26.68 -13.04
CA ALA A 165 -24.50 26.19 -13.21
C ALA A 165 -24.56 24.86 -13.97
N VAL A 166 -23.64 24.64 -14.92
CA VAL A 166 -23.52 23.36 -15.65
C VAL A 166 -22.87 22.30 -14.76
N HIS A 167 -21.74 22.62 -14.13
CA HIS A 167 -21.02 21.66 -13.30
C HIS A 167 -21.72 21.29 -11.98
N ALA A 168 -22.62 22.15 -11.49
CA ALA A 168 -23.48 21.84 -10.35
C ALA A 168 -24.46 20.70 -10.64
N LYS A 169 -24.86 20.50 -11.91
CA LYS A 169 -25.74 19.38 -12.31
C LYS A 169 -25.08 18.03 -12.06
N VAL A 170 -23.75 17.95 -12.21
CA VAL A 170 -22.94 16.76 -11.92
C VAL A 170 -22.40 16.73 -10.49
N GLY A 171 -22.90 17.60 -9.59
CA GLY A 171 -22.57 17.59 -8.17
C GLY A 171 -21.32 18.39 -7.76
N ALA A 172 -20.65 19.08 -8.69
CA ALA A 172 -19.53 19.96 -8.34
C ALA A 172 -20.03 21.25 -7.67
N PHE A 173 -19.43 21.64 -6.56
CA PHE A 173 -19.82 22.86 -5.83
C PHE A 173 -18.89 24.04 -6.11
N ASP A 174 -17.69 23.77 -6.64
CA ASP A 174 -16.70 24.78 -7.03
C ASP A 174 -15.74 24.17 -8.09
N GLY A 175 -14.92 25.00 -8.73
CA GLY A 175 -13.96 24.53 -9.72
C GLY A 175 -13.02 25.60 -10.26
N LEU A 176 -11.88 25.17 -10.80
CA LEU A 176 -10.86 26.04 -11.39
C LEU A 176 -10.38 25.53 -12.74
N HIS A 177 -10.18 26.44 -13.70
CA HIS A 177 -9.42 26.21 -14.91
C HIS A 177 -7.94 26.41 -14.60
N TYR A 178 -7.17 25.33 -14.62
CA TYR A 178 -5.72 25.41 -14.53
C TYR A 178 -5.10 25.53 -15.92
N HIS A 179 -4.37 26.62 -16.15
CA HIS A 179 -3.43 26.69 -17.26
C HIS A 179 -2.08 26.17 -16.77
N ILE A 180 -1.61 25.08 -17.37
CA ILE A 180 -0.42 24.37 -16.93
C ILE A 180 0.59 24.36 -18.07
N LYS A 181 1.76 24.96 -17.82
CA LYS A 181 2.90 24.85 -18.74
C LYS A 181 3.65 23.56 -18.47
N MET A 182 3.59 22.63 -19.41
CA MET A 182 4.17 21.30 -19.29
C MET A 182 5.69 21.32 -19.47
N ALA A 183 6.41 20.69 -18.54
CA ALA A 183 7.87 20.63 -18.52
C ALA A 183 8.42 19.37 -19.22
N ASP A 184 7.65 18.29 -19.24
CA ASP A 184 7.97 17.04 -19.94
C ASP A 184 6.71 16.30 -20.42
N GLY A 185 6.89 15.06 -20.90
CA GLY A 185 5.82 14.24 -21.46
C GLY A 185 5.45 14.60 -22.90
N TYR A 186 4.29 14.11 -23.34
CA TYR A 186 3.75 14.34 -24.69
C TYR A 186 3.51 15.82 -24.96
N TYR A 187 2.97 16.53 -23.97
CA TYR A 187 2.62 17.95 -24.05
C TYR A 187 3.80 18.89 -23.75
N LYS A 188 5.05 18.41 -23.77
CA LYS A 188 6.22 19.21 -23.39
C LYS A 188 6.25 20.58 -24.09
N ASP A 189 6.54 21.62 -23.31
CA ASP A 189 6.61 23.03 -23.72
C ASP A 189 5.26 23.64 -24.17
N GLN A 190 4.17 22.86 -24.12
CA GLN A 190 2.82 23.34 -24.39
C GLN A 190 2.13 23.80 -23.10
N ILE A 191 1.13 24.66 -23.27
CA ILE A 191 0.21 25.04 -22.20
C ILE A 191 -1.08 24.26 -22.42
N ILE A 192 -1.47 23.48 -21.42
CA ILE A 192 -2.73 22.75 -21.41
C ILE A 192 -3.69 23.39 -20.41
N ARG A 193 -4.98 23.42 -20.76
CA ARG A 193 -6.05 23.78 -19.83
C ARG A 193 -6.61 22.48 -19.24
N ILE A 194 -6.67 22.42 -17.92
CA ILE A 194 -7.31 21.32 -17.19
C ILE A 194 -8.38 21.90 -16.29
N ASP A 195 -9.57 21.34 -16.39
CA ASP A 195 -10.70 21.71 -15.56
C ASP A 195 -10.68 20.87 -14.28
N HIS A 196 -10.59 21.54 -13.14
CA HIS A 196 -10.49 20.90 -11.84
C HIS A 196 -11.76 21.14 -11.04
N LEU A 197 -12.61 20.11 -10.99
CA LEU A 197 -13.89 20.11 -10.30
C LEU A 197 -13.70 19.76 -8.82
N LEU A 198 -14.38 20.51 -7.94
CA LEU A 198 -14.44 20.26 -6.51
C LEU A 198 -15.83 19.75 -6.13
N PHE A 199 -15.86 18.59 -5.49
CA PHE A 199 -17.09 17.91 -5.05
C PHE A 199 -17.19 17.97 -3.52
N LYS A 200 -18.41 18.08 -2.99
CA LYS A 200 -18.63 18.17 -1.54
C LYS A 200 -18.21 16.91 -0.78
N ASP A 201 -18.19 15.78 -1.48
CA ASP A 201 -17.79 14.50 -0.91
C ASP A 201 -16.26 14.27 -1.01
N ASP A 202 -15.54 15.15 -1.72
CA ASP A 202 -14.08 15.12 -1.89
C ASP A 202 -13.44 16.44 -1.42
N ILE A 203 -13.81 16.89 -0.21
CA ILE A 203 -13.28 18.11 0.42
C ILE A 203 -11.76 18.07 0.70
N LEU A 204 -11.14 16.89 0.60
CA LEU A 204 -9.71 16.71 0.77
C LEU A 204 -8.94 16.88 -0.54
N ARG A 205 -9.64 17.05 -1.68
CA ARG A 205 -8.99 17.31 -2.96
C ARG A 205 -8.18 18.61 -2.89
N PRO A 206 -6.86 18.55 -3.12
CA PRO A 206 -6.01 19.72 -2.98
C PRO A 206 -6.31 20.77 -4.05
N VAL A 207 -6.50 22.01 -3.62
CA VAL A 207 -6.58 23.18 -4.50
C VAL A 207 -5.16 23.73 -4.71
N TYR A 208 -4.76 23.82 -5.97
CA TYR A 208 -3.40 24.21 -6.34
C TYR A 208 -3.32 25.70 -6.67
N LYS A 209 -2.15 26.29 -6.42
CA LYS A 209 -1.90 27.72 -6.62
C LYS A 209 -0.98 27.98 -7.82
N LYS A 210 -1.08 29.19 -8.37
CA LYS A 210 -0.14 29.68 -9.38
C LYS A 210 1.30 29.56 -8.88
N GLY A 211 2.17 29.04 -9.74
CA GLY A 211 3.58 28.80 -9.48
C GLY A 211 3.89 27.40 -8.92
N GLU A 212 2.87 26.61 -8.55
CA GLU A 212 3.09 25.26 -8.05
C GLU A 212 3.42 24.27 -9.16
N GLN A 213 4.30 23.33 -8.84
CA GLN A 213 4.63 22.19 -9.69
C GLN A 213 3.64 21.06 -9.43
N VAL A 214 3.02 20.58 -10.51
CA VAL A 214 2.00 19.54 -10.49
C VAL A 214 2.35 18.42 -11.44
N LEU A 215 1.82 17.25 -11.12
CA LEU A 215 1.89 16.04 -11.93
C LEU A 215 0.55 15.90 -12.66
N VAL A 216 0.62 15.95 -13.98
CA VAL A 216 -0.51 15.74 -14.88
C VAL A 216 -0.43 14.32 -15.42
N GLY A 217 -1.50 13.57 -15.25
CA GLY A 217 -1.65 12.26 -15.89
C GLY A 217 -2.59 12.37 -17.08
N TYR A 218 -2.32 11.59 -18.11
CA TYR A 218 -3.15 11.52 -19.31
C TYR A 218 -3.16 10.07 -19.84
N LEU A 219 -4.26 9.69 -20.48
CA LEU A 219 -4.43 8.36 -21.06
C LEU A 219 -3.85 8.31 -22.47
N VAL A 220 -2.81 7.49 -22.67
CA VAL A 220 -2.21 7.29 -23.99
C VAL A 220 -2.77 6.01 -24.62
N ASN A 221 -3.64 6.16 -25.61
CA ASN A 221 -4.09 5.03 -26.43
C ASN A 221 -3.06 4.71 -27.52
N LYS A 222 -2.93 3.42 -27.90
CA LYS A 222 -1.92 2.93 -28.86
C LYS A 222 -1.84 3.72 -30.19
N ASN A 223 -2.94 4.34 -30.64
CA ASN A 223 -3.02 5.02 -31.94
C ASN A 223 -3.70 6.42 -31.89
N GLY A 224 -3.78 7.10 -30.74
CA GLY A 224 -4.49 8.40 -30.62
C GLY A 224 -3.75 9.44 -29.76
N PRO A 225 -4.12 10.74 -29.86
CA PRO A 225 -3.60 11.76 -28.96
C PRO A 225 -4.02 11.45 -27.52
N PRO A 226 -3.22 11.85 -26.50
CA PRO A 226 -3.57 11.56 -25.12
C PRO A 226 -4.89 12.21 -24.71
N LYS A 227 -5.76 11.44 -24.06
CA LYS A 227 -7.06 11.91 -23.60
C LYS A 227 -7.04 12.21 -22.11
N GLU A 228 -8.01 13.03 -21.68
CA GLU A 228 -8.36 13.27 -20.28
C GLU A 228 -7.17 13.69 -19.41
N PRO A 229 -6.47 14.79 -19.73
CA PRO A 229 -5.43 15.31 -18.86
C PRO A 229 -6.05 15.72 -17.52
N ALA A 230 -5.59 15.11 -16.44
CA ALA A 230 -6.03 15.42 -15.08
C ALA A 230 -4.83 15.71 -14.17
N VAL A 231 -5.01 16.60 -13.19
CA VAL A 231 -4.00 16.85 -12.15
C VAL A 231 -4.12 15.76 -11.08
N TYR A 232 -3.05 14.97 -10.92
CA TYR A 232 -2.99 13.88 -9.93
C TYR A 232 -2.42 14.32 -8.58
N GLY A 233 -1.61 15.37 -8.56
CA GLY A 233 -0.87 15.74 -7.36
C GLY A 233 0.18 16.80 -7.59
N HIS A 234 0.86 17.21 -6.52
CA HIS A 234 2.12 17.95 -6.63
C HIS A 234 3.23 17.07 -7.21
N ASP A 235 4.07 17.64 -8.08
CA ASP A 235 5.32 17.01 -8.46
C ASP A 235 6.35 17.19 -7.33
N ARG A 236 6.65 16.08 -6.65
CA ARG A 236 7.58 16.04 -5.51
C ARG A 236 8.99 15.57 -5.91
N GLY A 237 9.21 15.24 -7.19
CA GLY A 237 10.41 14.54 -7.65
C GLY A 237 11.72 15.28 -7.38
N VAL A 238 11.76 16.60 -7.64
CA VAL A 238 12.96 17.42 -7.43
C VAL A 238 13.34 17.50 -5.95
N ILE A 239 12.35 17.75 -5.09
CA ILE A 239 12.58 17.90 -3.65
C ILE A 239 13.04 16.58 -3.03
N LEU A 240 12.45 15.44 -3.45
CA LEU A 240 12.88 14.12 -3.01
C LEU A 240 14.33 13.81 -3.39
N VAL A 241 14.78 14.20 -4.60
CA VAL A 241 16.18 14.04 -5.00
C VAL A 241 17.12 14.84 -4.12
N ILE A 242 16.77 16.10 -3.82
CA ILE A 242 17.59 16.94 -2.94
C ILE A 242 17.72 16.29 -1.56
N LEU A 243 16.64 15.73 -1.03
CA LEU A 243 16.65 15.02 0.25
C LEU A 243 17.55 13.77 0.21
N VAL A 244 17.43 12.96 -0.84
CA VAL A 244 18.28 11.77 -1.04
C VAL A 244 19.75 12.16 -1.18
N LEU A 245 20.06 13.22 -1.94
CA LEU A 245 21.44 13.71 -2.10
C LEU A 245 22.02 14.25 -0.79
N LEU A 246 21.21 14.93 0.03
CA LEU A 246 21.62 15.38 1.36
C LEU A 246 21.94 14.20 2.27
N PHE A 247 21.09 13.18 2.28
CA PHE A 247 21.32 11.95 3.05
C PHE A 247 22.59 11.22 2.59
N VAL A 248 22.72 10.94 1.29
CA VAL A 248 23.90 10.30 0.70
C VAL A 248 25.16 11.11 0.97
N GLY A 249 25.10 12.43 0.80
CA GLY A 249 26.20 13.34 1.09
C GLY A 249 26.64 13.28 2.55
N GLY A 250 25.69 13.27 3.50
CA GLY A 250 25.96 13.13 4.93
C GLY A 250 26.62 11.80 5.28
N VAL A 251 26.11 10.69 4.76
CA VAL A 251 26.68 9.34 4.98
C VAL A 251 28.09 9.24 4.42
N ILE A 252 28.35 9.77 3.23
CA ILE A 252 29.70 9.77 2.63
C ILE A 252 30.65 10.71 3.38
N ALA A 253 30.18 11.88 3.81
CA ALA A 253 30.99 12.83 4.57
C ALA A 253 31.48 12.23 5.90
N LEU A 254 30.60 11.53 6.63
CA LEU A 254 30.91 10.90 7.91
C LEU A 254 31.64 9.55 7.75
N GLY A 255 31.13 8.68 6.86
CA GLY A 255 31.60 7.30 6.70
C GLY A 255 32.70 7.12 5.65
N ARG A 256 33.00 8.12 4.83
CA ARG A 256 33.95 8.06 3.69
C ARG A 256 33.66 6.85 2.79
N VAL A 257 34.68 6.01 2.53
CA VAL A 257 34.55 4.78 1.73
C VAL A 257 33.58 3.79 2.36
N LYS A 258 33.56 3.67 3.69
CA LYS A 258 32.59 2.80 4.38
C LYS A 258 31.16 3.31 4.26
N GLY A 259 30.98 4.63 4.22
CA GLY A 259 29.70 5.26 3.92
C GLY A 259 29.20 4.91 2.52
N LEU A 260 30.07 4.97 1.51
CA LEU A 260 29.74 4.56 0.15
C LEU A 260 29.32 3.08 0.06
N LEU A 261 30.07 2.19 0.72
CA LEU A 261 29.75 0.76 0.78
C LEU A 261 28.41 0.49 1.49
N SER A 262 28.09 1.26 2.55
CA SER A 262 26.80 1.16 3.25
C SER A 262 25.63 1.55 2.34
N ILE A 263 25.77 2.62 1.55
CA ILE A 263 24.75 3.02 0.57
C ILE A 263 24.56 1.95 -0.51
N ALA A 264 25.66 1.38 -1.01
CA ALA A 264 25.59 0.29 -1.99
C ALA A 264 24.89 -0.96 -1.43
N ALA A 265 25.16 -1.31 -0.17
CA ALA A 265 24.50 -2.42 0.51
C ALA A 265 23.00 -2.17 0.73
N LEU A 266 22.62 -0.94 1.11
CA LEU A 266 21.21 -0.54 1.23
C LEU A 266 20.48 -0.66 -0.11
N LEU A 267 21.10 -0.16 -1.19
CA LEU A 267 20.56 -0.28 -2.55
C LEU A 267 20.32 -1.74 -2.95
N ILE A 268 21.27 -2.63 -2.63
CA ILE A 268 21.13 -4.06 -2.92
C ILE A 268 20.02 -4.71 -2.11
N THR A 269 19.85 -4.30 -0.85
CA THR A 269 18.73 -4.77 -0.02
C THR A 269 17.39 -4.37 -0.61
N ILE A 270 17.25 -3.11 -1.04
CA ILE A 270 16.05 -2.63 -1.71
C ILE A 270 15.82 -3.37 -3.04
N LEU A 271 16.88 -3.56 -3.83
CA LEU A 271 16.86 -4.33 -5.08
C LEU A 271 16.32 -5.75 -4.89
N PHE A 272 16.73 -6.45 -3.84
CA PHE A 272 16.19 -7.78 -3.54
C PHE A 272 14.69 -7.74 -3.27
N ILE A 273 14.15 -6.68 -2.68
CA ILE A 273 12.71 -6.56 -2.48
C ILE A 273 12.01 -6.38 -3.84
N PHE A 274 12.47 -5.45 -4.66
CA PHE A 274 11.76 -5.10 -5.91
C PHE A 274 11.97 -6.07 -7.07
N ILE A 275 13.14 -6.71 -7.17
CA ILE A 275 13.46 -7.63 -8.27
C ILE A 275 13.22 -9.09 -7.88
N LEU A 276 13.40 -9.45 -6.61
CA LEU A 276 13.28 -10.84 -6.17
C LEU A 276 12.00 -11.09 -5.39
N TYR A 277 11.73 -10.37 -4.30
CA TYR A 277 10.57 -10.63 -3.45
C TYR A 277 9.24 -10.36 -4.18
N ILE A 278 9.01 -9.13 -4.64
CA ILE A 278 7.74 -8.72 -5.25
C ILE A 278 7.39 -9.60 -6.47
N PRO A 279 8.28 -9.78 -7.47
CA PRO A 279 7.94 -10.58 -8.64
C PRO A 279 7.74 -12.05 -8.31
N SER A 280 8.46 -12.61 -7.34
CA SER A 280 8.26 -14.02 -6.94
C SER A 280 6.90 -14.23 -6.30
N VAL A 281 6.47 -13.32 -5.42
CA VAL A 281 5.14 -13.37 -4.80
C VAL A 281 4.04 -13.22 -5.84
N LEU A 282 4.18 -12.29 -6.78
CA LEU A 282 3.23 -12.13 -7.88
C LEU A 282 3.16 -13.35 -8.81
N ASN A 283 4.22 -14.15 -8.89
CA ASN A 283 4.26 -15.42 -9.62
C ASN A 283 3.78 -16.62 -8.76
N GLY A 284 3.20 -16.39 -7.59
CA GLY A 284 2.60 -17.42 -6.74
C GLY A 284 3.56 -18.09 -5.74
N ALA A 285 4.78 -17.57 -5.55
CA ALA A 285 5.68 -18.08 -4.51
C ALA A 285 5.14 -17.76 -3.10
N PRO A 286 5.29 -18.66 -2.11
CA PRO A 286 4.82 -18.40 -0.75
C PRO A 286 5.49 -17.15 -0.14
N PRO A 287 4.73 -16.09 0.23
CA PRO A 287 5.31 -14.80 0.64
C PRO A 287 6.21 -14.90 1.87
N LEU A 288 5.78 -15.65 2.89
CA LEU A 288 6.55 -15.81 4.12
C LEU A 288 7.92 -16.46 3.86
N PHE A 289 7.95 -17.49 3.02
CA PHE A 289 9.20 -18.15 2.64
C PHE A 289 10.12 -17.21 1.86
N MET A 290 9.57 -16.47 0.89
CA MET A 290 10.33 -15.50 0.11
C MET A 290 10.89 -14.37 0.97
N ALA A 291 10.18 -13.92 2.01
CA ALA A 291 10.68 -12.94 2.95
C ALA A 291 11.92 -13.45 3.70
N VAL A 292 11.90 -14.70 4.18
CA VAL A 292 13.06 -15.32 4.83
C VAL A 292 14.23 -15.46 3.85
N ALA A 293 13.97 -15.90 2.63
CA ALA A 293 15.00 -16.03 1.60
C ALA A 293 15.64 -14.67 1.27
N VAL A 294 14.84 -13.63 1.04
CA VAL A 294 15.31 -12.27 0.76
C VAL A 294 16.08 -11.69 1.95
N ALA A 295 15.64 -11.92 3.19
CA ALA A 295 16.37 -11.47 4.37
C ALA A 295 17.77 -12.10 4.49
N ILE A 296 17.86 -13.41 4.27
CA ILE A 296 19.15 -14.13 4.33
C ILE A 296 20.06 -13.68 3.18
N LEU A 297 19.53 -13.55 1.96
CA LEU A 297 20.31 -13.13 0.79
C LEU A 297 20.78 -11.67 0.90
N SER A 298 19.90 -10.76 1.32
CA SER A 298 20.23 -9.35 1.50
C SER A 298 21.22 -9.13 2.64
N SER A 299 21.08 -9.84 3.76
CA SER A 299 22.06 -9.79 4.86
C SER A 299 23.43 -10.34 4.46
N LEU A 300 23.47 -11.46 3.72
CA LEU A 300 24.71 -11.99 3.15
C LEU A 300 25.38 -10.96 2.24
N ALA A 301 24.66 -10.39 1.28
CA ALA A 301 25.19 -9.39 0.36
C ALA A 301 25.71 -8.15 1.12
N THR A 302 24.93 -7.66 2.08
CA THR A 302 25.26 -6.51 2.92
C THR A 302 26.56 -6.73 3.70
N PHE A 303 26.67 -7.86 4.41
CA PHE A 303 27.87 -8.14 5.20
C PHE A 303 29.11 -8.36 4.32
N LEU A 304 28.97 -8.99 3.16
CA LEU A 304 30.07 -9.16 2.21
C LEU A 304 30.56 -7.82 1.65
N ILE A 305 29.66 -6.89 1.35
CA ILE A 305 30.03 -5.57 0.83
C ILE A 305 30.71 -4.72 1.90
N ILE A 306 30.16 -4.70 3.12
CA ILE A 306 30.64 -3.82 4.20
C ILE A 306 31.90 -4.38 4.86
N SER A 307 31.90 -5.67 5.17
CA SER A 307 32.94 -6.31 5.99
C SER A 307 33.80 -7.31 5.21
N GLY A 308 33.51 -7.57 3.93
CA GLY A 308 34.23 -8.55 3.12
C GLY A 308 33.97 -10.00 3.51
N PHE A 309 34.73 -10.92 2.92
CA PHE A 309 34.73 -12.34 3.28
C PHE A 309 35.49 -12.58 4.60
N THR A 310 34.84 -12.21 5.71
CA THR A 310 35.43 -12.33 7.05
C THR A 310 34.58 -13.22 7.93
N PHE A 311 35.21 -13.79 8.97
CA PHE A 311 34.49 -14.55 10.00
C PHE A 311 33.39 -13.71 10.64
N LYS A 312 33.59 -12.40 10.78
CA LYS A 312 32.57 -11.46 11.24
C LYS A 312 31.31 -11.58 10.38
N SER A 313 31.44 -11.42 9.06
CA SER A 313 30.33 -11.51 8.11
C SER A 313 29.57 -12.83 8.21
N PHE A 314 30.29 -13.96 8.29
CA PHE A 314 29.66 -15.28 8.41
C PHE A 314 28.92 -15.48 9.73
N SER A 315 29.51 -15.07 10.86
CA SER A 315 28.83 -15.15 12.16
C SER A 315 27.60 -14.24 12.22
N SER A 316 27.69 -13.02 11.67
CA SER A 316 26.56 -12.10 11.62
C SER A 316 25.43 -12.64 10.75
N MET A 317 25.75 -13.16 9.56
CA MET A 317 24.77 -13.80 8.68
C MET A 317 24.04 -14.95 9.38
N ALA A 318 24.78 -15.86 10.03
CA ALA A 318 24.17 -17.00 10.71
C ALA A 318 23.30 -16.56 11.90
N GLY A 319 23.72 -15.52 12.62
CA GLY A 319 22.93 -14.92 13.68
C GLY A 319 21.62 -14.30 13.18
N VAL A 320 21.66 -13.52 12.10
CA VAL A 320 20.46 -12.97 11.45
C VAL A 320 19.55 -14.09 10.98
N ALA A 321 20.08 -15.12 10.32
CA ALA A 321 19.28 -16.24 9.84
C ALA A 321 18.51 -16.93 10.97
N ILE A 322 19.16 -17.19 12.12
CA ILE A 322 18.51 -17.80 13.29
C ILE A 322 17.43 -16.88 13.86
N GLY A 323 17.74 -15.59 14.05
CA GLY A 323 16.77 -14.61 14.55
C GLY A 323 15.56 -14.46 13.64
N PHE A 324 15.79 -14.46 12.32
CA PHE A 324 14.76 -14.32 11.31
C PHE A 324 13.88 -15.57 11.18
N ILE A 325 14.47 -16.77 11.23
CA ILE A 325 13.71 -18.02 11.24
C ILE A 325 12.83 -18.10 12.49
N LEU A 326 13.35 -17.70 13.65
CA LEU A 326 12.55 -17.63 14.87
C LEU A 326 11.41 -16.62 14.74
N ALA A 327 11.68 -15.41 14.24
CA ALA A 327 10.66 -14.40 14.02
C ALA A 327 9.58 -14.92 13.05
N ALA A 328 9.97 -15.54 11.93
CA ALA A 328 9.04 -16.12 10.97
C ALA A 328 8.16 -17.21 11.58
N ALA A 329 8.74 -18.10 12.39
CA ALA A 329 7.99 -19.12 13.11
C ALA A 329 6.99 -18.50 14.10
N LEU A 330 7.41 -17.49 14.87
CA LEU A 330 6.53 -16.78 15.79
C LEU A 330 5.43 -16.02 15.06
N THR A 331 5.72 -15.38 13.93
CA THR A 331 4.71 -14.67 13.13
C THR A 331 3.66 -15.64 12.63
N PHE A 332 4.08 -16.79 12.12
CA PHE A 332 3.15 -17.83 11.67
C PHE A 332 2.28 -18.37 12.82
N ILE A 333 2.89 -18.69 13.96
CA ILE A 333 2.19 -19.25 15.13
C ILE A 333 1.22 -18.22 15.72
N PHE A 334 1.72 -17.07 16.15
CA PHE A 334 0.91 -16.07 16.85
C PHE A 334 -0.07 -15.38 15.92
N GLY A 335 0.29 -15.11 14.66
CA GLY A 335 -0.67 -14.57 13.71
C GLY A 335 -1.84 -15.53 13.45
N SER A 336 -1.57 -16.85 13.44
CA SER A 336 -2.63 -17.86 13.33
C SER A 336 -3.48 -17.95 14.60
N LEU A 337 -2.86 -17.88 15.78
CA LEU A 337 -3.57 -17.89 17.08
C LEU A 337 -4.44 -16.63 17.27
N LEU A 338 -3.99 -15.49 16.75
CA LEU A 338 -4.72 -14.22 16.79
C LEU A 338 -5.77 -14.10 15.68
N SER A 339 -5.93 -15.12 14.83
CA SER A 339 -6.88 -15.14 13.71
C SER A 339 -6.75 -13.94 12.77
N ILE A 340 -5.52 -13.45 12.53
CA ILE A 340 -5.28 -12.35 11.61
C ILE A 340 -5.73 -12.76 10.21
N THR A 341 -6.60 -11.95 9.62
CA THR A 341 -7.21 -12.14 8.30
C THR A 341 -6.37 -11.49 7.21
N GLY A 342 -5.68 -10.40 7.54
CA GLY A 342 -4.88 -9.62 6.61
C GLY A 342 -5.69 -8.61 5.79
N VAL A 343 -6.97 -8.41 6.08
CA VAL A 343 -7.88 -7.50 5.33
C VAL A 343 -8.29 -6.33 6.23
N MET A 344 -7.31 -5.66 6.83
CA MET A 344 -7.54 -4.67 7.89
C MET A 344 -7.53 -3.21 7.42
N ASN A 345 -6.82 -2.90 6.34
CA ASN A 345 -6.72 -1.57 5.77
C ASN A 345 -7.10 -1.58 4.28
N ASP A 346 -7.32 -0.39 3.73
CA ASP A 346 -7.84 -0.25 2.38
C ASP A 346 -6.83 -0.70 1.32
N GLU A 347 -5.52 -0.60 1.61
CA GLU A 347 -4.49 -1.10 0.72
C GLU A 347 -4.55 -2.63 0.57
N LEU A 348 -4.64 -3.36 1.68
CA LEU A 348 -4.71 -4.83 1.67
C LEU A 348 -6.05 -5.33 1.15
N LYS A 349 -7.15 -4.62 1.46
CA LYS A 349 -8.47 -4.86 0.86
C LYS A 349 -8.42 -4.73 -0.66
N ASN A 350 -7.91 -3.61 -1.17
CA ASN A 350 -7.79 -3.37 -2.61
C ASN A 350 -6.91 -4.44 -3.28
N LEU A 351 -5.82 -4.85 -2.63
CA LEU A 351 -4.99 -5.94 -3.14
C LEU A 351 -5.75 -7.26 -3.18
N ALA A 352 -6.51 -7.59 -2.13
CA ALA A 352 -7.34 -8.79 -2.06
C ALA A 352 -8.41 -8.82 -3.16
N TYR A 353 -9.02 -7.67 -3.45
CA TYR A 353 -10.03 -7.53 -4.51
C TYR A 353 -9.43 -7.61 -5.92
N THR A 354 -8.25 -7.02 -6.13
CA THR A 354 -7.60 -6.97 -7.45
C THR A 354 -6.91 -8.30 -7.79
N ARG A 355 -6.45 -9.04 -6.78
CA ARG A 355 -5.62 -10.24 -6.92
C ARG A 355 -6.05 -11.30 -5.92
N THR A 356 -7.15 -12.00 -6.24
CA THR A 356 -7.75 -13.03 -5.36
C THR A 356 -6.87 -14.27 -5.19
N GLU A 357 -5.90 -14.47 -6.09
CA GLU A 357 -4.92 -15.56 -6.04
C GLU A 357 -3.82 -15.37 -4.99
N LEU A 358 -3.65 -14.15 -4.45
CA LEU A 358 -2.57 -13.85 -3.51
C LEU A 358 -2.97 -14.14 -2.06
N ASP A 359 -2.06 -14.77 -1.32
CA ASP A 359 -2.19 -14.94 0.13
C ASP A 359 -1.84 -13.63 0.86
N ILE A 360 -2.84 -12.75 0.98
CA ILE A 360 -2.72 -11.43 1.61
C ILE A 360 -2.23 -11.53 3.06
N LYS A 361 -2.69 -12.56 3.78
CA LYS A 361 -2.25 -12.83 5.16
C LYS A 361 -0.76 -13.15 5.22
N SER A 362 -0.27 -14.00 4.33
CA SER A 362 1.18 -14.29 4.25
C SER A 362 1.99 -13.08 3.77
N ILE A 363 1.44 -12.21 2.91
CA ILE A 363 2.08 -10.95 2.50
C ILE A 363 2.24 -10.00 3.69
N LEU A 364 1.21 -9.87 4.51
CA LEU A 364 1.28 -9.10 5.75
C LEU A 364 2.39 -9.63 6.68
N TYR A 365 2.41 -10.95 6.91
CA TYR A 365 3.44 -11.59 7.74
C TYR A 365 4.85 -11.36 7.20
N ALA A 366 5.02 -11.43 5.88
CA ALA A 366 6.27 -11.11 5.24
C ALA A 366 6.67 -9.63 5.44
N GLY A 367 5.72 -8.69 5.40
CA GLY A 367 5.94 -7.28 5.70
C GLY A 367 6.48 -7.06 7.12
N ILE A 368 5.90 -7.74 8.12
CA ILE A 368 6.38 -7.72 9.52
C ILE A 368 7.85 -8.13 9.59
N LEU A 369 8.21 -9.21 8.89
CA LEU A 369 9.57 -9.73 8.88
C LEU A 369 10.53 -8.79 8.16
N ILE A 370 10.18 -8.32 6.96
CA ILE A 370 11.02 -7.46 6.13
C ILE A 370 11.35 -6.15 6.87
N GLY A 371 10.37 -5.57 7.57
CA GLY A 371 10.56 -4.37 8.38
C GLY A 371 11.63 -4.53 9.47
N ALA A 372 11.80 -5.75 10.01
CA ALA A 372 12.72 -6.02 11.11
C ALA A 372 14.15 -6.41 10.66
N ILE A 373 14.38 -6.71 9.36
CA ILE A 373 15.69 -7.19 8.86
C ILE A 373 16.80 -6.20 9.19
N GLY A 374 16.60 -4.90 8.92
CA GLY A 374 17.60 -3.85 9.12
C GLY A 374 18.12 -3.83 10.55
N ALA A 375 17.19 -3.82 11.51
CA ALA A 375 17.54 -3.79 12.92
C ALA A 375 18.29 -5.07 13.34
N MET A 376 17.89 -6.26 12.87
CA MET A 376 18.61 -7.51 13.14
C MET A 376 20.03 -7.51 12.56
N MET A 377 20.22 -6.95 11.36
CA MET A 377 21.54 -6.84 10.74
C MET A 377 22.49 -5.95 11.55
N ASP A 378 22.00 -4.82 12.04
CA ASP A 378 22.78 -3.88 12.87
C ASP A 378 23.25 -4.52 14.17
N VAL A 379 22.38 -5.31 14.80
CA VAL A 379 22.71 -6.07 16.00
C VAL A 379 23.75 -7.13 15.70
N ALA A 380 23.55 -7.92 14.65
CA ALA A 380 24.43 -9.03 14.31
C ALA A 380 25.84 -8.55 13.98
N ILE A 381 25.99 -7.46 13.23
CA ILE A 381 27.32 -6.92 12.92
C ILE A 381 27.99 -6.33 14.16
N SER A 382 27.22 -5.70 15.04
CA SER A 382 27.71 -5.16 16.31
C SER A 382 28.21 -6.27 17.24
N MET A 383 27.43 -7.35 17.40
CA MET A 383 27.83 -8.49 18.24
C MET A 383 29.06 -9.22 17.71
N ALA A 384 29.11 -9.48 16.41
CA ALA A 384 30.30 -10.10 15.81
C ALA A 384 31.54 -9.20 15.90
N SER A 385 31.37 -7.88 15.80
CA SER A 385 32.44 -6.90 16.04
C SER A 385 32.92 -6.91 17.49
N THR A 386 32.00 -6.92 18.45
CA THR A 386 32.32 -7.00 19.87
C THR A 386 33.13 -8.25 20.20
N VAL A 387 32.72 -9.43 19.71
CA VAL A 387 33.47 -10.67 19.93
C VAL A 387 34.88 -10.59 19.34
N GLU A 388 35.02 -10.00 18.15
CA GLU A 388 36.31 -9.85 17.51
C GLU A 388 37.23 -8.89 18.29
N GLU A 389 36.72 -7.75 18.75
CA GLU A 389 37.49 -6.80 19.56
C GLU A 389 37.86 -7.37 20.94
N LEU A 390 36.94 -8.07 21.61
CA LEU A 390 37.25 -8.77 22.87
C LEU A 390 38.36 -9.82 22.68
N ARG A 391 38.34 -10.54 21.56
CA ARG A 391 39.37 -11.54 21.22
C ARG A 391 40.73 -10.89 20.93
N LYS A 392 40.75 -9.73 20.28
CA LYS A 392 41.99 -8.96 20.05
C LYS A 392 42.54 -8.38 21.35
N ALA A 393 41.67 -7.85 22.21
CA ALA A 393 42.05 -7.25 23.48
C ALA A 393 42.65 -8.27 24.45
N ASN A 394 42.09 -9.49 24.51
CA ASN A 394 42.66 -10.57 25.32
C ASN A 394 42.64 -11.92 24.58
N PRO A 395 43.76 -12.28 23.90
CA PRO A 395 43.88 -13.55 23.19
C PRO A 395 43.82 -14.79 24.10
N LYS A 396 43.86 -14.64 25.43
CA LYS A 396 43.78 -15.76 26.37
C LYS A 396 42.35 -16.16 26.71
N TYR A 397 41.34 -15.35 26.33
CA TYR A 397 39.95 -15.69 26.60
C TYR A 397 39.54 -17.00 25.91
N THR A 398 38.88 -17.87 26.67
CA THR A 398 38.22 -19.05 26.10
C THR A 398 37.00 -18.64 25.29
N SER A 399 36.55 -19.48 24.35
CA SER A 399 35.32 -19.22 23.58
C SER A 399 34.10 -18.97 24.47
N MET A 400 34.01 -19.64 25.63
CA MET A 400 32.93 -19.41 26.59
C MET A 400 33.06 -18.05 27.30
N GLN A 401 34.28 -17.63 27.65
CA GLN A 401 34.51 -16.30 28.20
C GLN A 401 34.17 -15.21 27.19
N LEU A 402 34.56 -15.37 25.92
CA LEU A 402 34.18 -14.45 24.84
C LEU A 402 32.65 -14.37 24.68
N PHE A 403 31.97 -15.51 24.74
CA PHE A 403 30.51 -15.56 24.66
C PHE A 403 29.84 -14.82 25.82
N LEU A 404 30.23 -15.12 27.07
CA LEU A 404 29.64 -14.45 28.25
C LEU A 404 29.97 -12.95 28.29
N SER A 405 31.19 -12.56 27.95
CA SER A 405 31.60 -11.15 27.90
C SER A 405 30.89 -10.38 26.79
N SER A 406 30.75 -10.96 25.59
CA SER A 406 29.99 -10.34 24.50
C SER A 406 28.50 -10.25 24.84
N LEU A 407 27.92 -11.26 25.49
CA LEU A 407 26.54 -11.18 25.97
C LEU A 407 26.31 -10.05 26.97
N ASN A 408 27.28 -9.75 27.84
CA ASN A 408 27.15 -8.61 28.75
C ASN A 408 27.07 -7.29 28.00
N VAL A 409 27.87 -7.09 26.94
CA VAL A 409 27.73 -5.93 26.04
C VAL A 409 26.39 -5.95 25.30
N GLY A 410 25.94 -7.14 24.88
CA GLY A 410 24.65 -7.35 24.25
C GLY A 410 23.47 -6.88 25.12
N LYS A 411 23.54 -7.07 26.44
CA LYS A 411 22.51 -6.60 27.38
C LYS A 411 22.33 -5.09 27.36
N ASP A 412 23.41 -4.33 27.17
CA ASP A 412 23.33 -2.86 27.09
C ASP A 412 22.70 -2.42 25.75
N LEU A 413 23.01 -3.14 24.68
CA LEU A 413 22.43 -2.92 23.35
C LEU A 413 20.93 -3.26 23.29
N LEU A 414 20.48 -4.22 24.10
CA LEU A 414 19.08 -4.67 24.12
C LEU A 414 18.11 -3.54 24.42
N GLY A 415 18.33 -2.79 25.50
CA GLY A 415 17.39 -1.77 25.94
C GLY A 415 17.22 -0.65 24.92
N THR A 416 18.31 -0.23 24.29
CA THR A 416 18.28 0.86 23.31
C THR A 416 17.66 0.44 21.98
N MET A 417 17.91 -0.78 21.52
CA MET A 417 17.41 -1.23 20.21
C MET A 417 15.96 -1.72 20.25
N VAL A 418 15.51 -2.34 21.35
CA VAL A 418 14.08 -2.66 21.52
C VAL A 418 13.24 -1.38 21.48
N ASN A 419 13.65 -0.35 22.22
CA ASN A 419 12.97 0.94 22.19
C ASN A 419 12.97 1.56 20.79
N THR A 420 14.09 1.48 20.08
CA THR A 420 14.19 2.04 18.72
C THR A 420 13.22 1.35 17.75
N LEU A 421 13.14 0.02 17.79
CA LEU A 421 12.26 -0.73 16.88
C LEU A 421 10.78 -0.53 17.21
N ILE A 422 10.41 -0.58 18.49
CA ILE A 422 9.02 -0.35 18.92
C ILE A 422 8.58 1.07 18.58
N LEU A 423 9.41 2.08 18.88
CA LEU A 423 9.07 3.47 18.56
C LEU A 423 9.01 3.72 17.06
N ALA A 424 9.81 3.04 16.24
CA ALA A 424 9.74 3.14 14.79
C ALA A 424 8.39 2.63 14.25
N TYR A 425 7.91 1.49 14.76
CA TYR A 425 6.62 0.95 14.34
C TYR A 425 5.42 1.72 14.90
N VAL A 426 5.44 2.06 16.19
CA VAL A 426 4.41 2.93 16.78
C VAL A 426 4.36 4.27 16.06
N GLY A 427 5.52 4.84 15.72
CA GLY A 427 5.65 6.06 14.93
C GLY A 427 4.99 5.96 13.55
N ALA A 428 5.20 4.84 12.85
CA ALA A 428 4.56 4.57 11.56
C ALA A 428 3.04 4.36 11.70
N ALA A 429 2.58 3.78 12.81
CA ALA A 429 1.17 3.54 13.10
C ALA A 429 0.43 4.74 13.72
N LEU A 430 1.10 5.86 13.99
CA LEU A 430 0.49 7.04 14.64
C LEU A 430 -0.81 7.53 13.99
N PRO A 431 -0.93 7.63 12.64
CA PRO A 431 -2.18 8.05 12.02
C PRO A 431 -3.36 7.13 12.39
N PHE A 432 -3.14 5.81 12.38
CA PHE A 432 -4.16 4.83 12.76
C PHE A 432 -4.49 4.91 14.25
N ILE A 433 -3.49 5.09 15.11
CA ILE A 433 -3.69 5.25 16.55
C ILE A 433 -4.53 6.50 16.84
N ILE A 434 -4.26 7.63 16.17
CA ILE A 434 -5.02 8.86 16.32
C ILE A 434 -6.44 8.69 15.77
N MET A 435 -6.60 8.08 14.59
CA MET A 435 -7.91 7.80 14.00
C MET A 435 -8.79 7.00 14.97
N ILE A 436 -8.24 5.93 15.53
CA ILE A 436 -8.93 5.10 16.54
C ILE A 436 -9.20 5.90 17.80
N TYR A 437 -8.25 6.70 18.27
CA TYR A 437 -8.46 7.54 19.43
C TYR A 437 -9.63 8.49 19.22
N VAL A 438 -9.74 9.17 18.07
CA VAL A 438 -10.85 10.10 17.77
C VAL A 438 -12.18 9.36 17.60
N GLN A 439 -12.21 8.20 16.94
CA GLN A 439 -13.45 7.45 16.70
C GLN A 439 -13.99 6.80 17.97
N TYR A 440 -13.12 6.37 18.88
CA TYR A 440 -13.48 5.54 20.03
C TYR A 440 -13.30 6.24 21.40
N SER A 441 -12.96 7.55 21.42
CA SER A 441 -12.62 8.30 22.65
C SER A 441 -13.72 8.37 23.71
N ASN A 442 -14.98 8.17 23.35
CA ASN A 442 -16.11 8.56 24.20
C ASN A 442 -16.92 7.40 24.81
N THR A 443 -16.79 6.16 24.34
CA THR A 443 -17.65 5.04 24.80
C THR A 443 -16.99 3.66 24.79
N THR A 444 -15.74 3.54 24.35
CA THR A 444 -15.12 2.23 24.07
C THR A 444 -14.03 1.89 25.08
N SER A 445 -14.10 0.68 25.65
CA SER A 445 -13.07 0.18 26.55
C SER A 445 -11.73 0.03 25.84
N LEU A 446 -10.62 0.34 26.52
CA LEU A 446 -9.27 0.04 26.04
C LEU A 446 -9.13 -1.42 25.62
N PHE A 447 -9.85 -2.33 26.28
CA PHE A 447 -9.88 -3.74 25.91
C PHE A 447 -10.44 -3.95 24.49
N SER A 448 -11.50 -3.25 24.11
CA SER A 448 -12.09 -3.35 22.76
C SER A 448 -11.12 -2.80 21.70
N ILE A 449 -10.41 -1.71 22.01
CA ILE A 449 -9.38 -1.14 21.11
C ILE A 449 -8.25 -2.14 20.86
N LEU A 450 -7.78 -2.83 21.91
CA LEU A 450 -6.73 -3.84 21.78
C LEU A 450 -7.16 -5.06 20.95
N ASN A 451 -8.45 -5.34 20.84
CA ASN A 451 -8.98 -6.43 20.02
C ASN A 451 -9.20 -6.03 18.55
N LEU A 452 -8.98 -4.76 18.17
CA LEU A 452 -8.98 -4.36 16.77
C LEU A 452 -7.82 -5.04 16.06
N GLU A 453 -8.09 -5.68 14.91
CA GLU A 453 -7.09 -6.43 14.15
C GLU A 453 -5.88 -5.56 13.79
N ILE A 454 -6.11 -4.29 13.39
CA ILE A 454 -5.04 -3.33 13.05
C ILE A 454 -4.11 -3.02 14.24
N ILE A 455 -4.65 -2.90 15.45
CA ILE A 455 -3.85 -2.67 16.67
C ILE A 455 -3.12 -3.94 17.07
N THR A 456 -3.83 -5.08 17.01
CA THR A 456 -3.26 -6.39 17.31
C THR A 456 -2.07 -6.70 16.39
N GLU A 457 -2.18 -6.37 15.10
CA GLU A 457 -1.12 -6.54 14.12
C GLU A 457 0.09 -5.65 14.41
N GLU A 458 -0.09 -4.36 14.72
CA GLU A 458 1.04 -3.47 15.01
C GLU A 458 1.76 -3.87 16.31
N ILE A 459 1.02 -4.37 17.31
CA ILE A 459 1.59 -4.97 18.53
C ILE A 459 2.37 -6.23 18.18
N LEU A 460 1.77 -7.13 17.39
CA LEU A 460 2.42 -8.36 16.94
C LEU A 460 3.72 -8.07 16.18
N ARG A 461 3.68 -7.11 15.24
CA ARG A 461 4.83 -6.65 14.46
C ARG A 461 5.95 -6.14 15.36
N SER A 462 5.61 -5.31 16.34
CA SER A 462 6.56 -4.72 17.28
C SER A 462 7.20 -5.74 18.20
N ILE A 463 6.42 -6.67 18.74
CA ILE A 463 6.89 -7.71 19.66
C ILE A 463 7.74 -8.74 18.91
N ILE A 464 7.25 -9.26 17.78
CA ILE A 464 7.98 -10.32 17.06
C ILE A 464 9.27 -9.79 16.45
N GLY A 465 9.25 -8.60 15.86
CA GLY A 465 10.47 -7.95 15.36
C GLY A 465 11.51 -7.82 16.47
N SER A 466 11.07 -7.41 17.67
CA SER A 466 11.93 -7.32 18.84
C SER A 466 12.44 -8.69 19.30
N ILE A 467 11.61 -9.73 19.36
CA ILE A 467 12.05 -11.09 19.75
C ILE A 467 13.08 -11.66 18.76
N GLY A 468 12.88 -11.46 17.45
CA GLY A 468 13.87 -11.87 16.45
C GLY A 468 15.23 -11.19 16.68
N MET A 469 15.21 -9.92 17.05
CA MET A 469 16.41 -9.19 17.49
C MET A 469 17.01 -9.77 18.79
N LEU A 470 16.18 -10.03 19.81
CA LEU A 470 16.61 -10.63 21.08
C LEU A 470 17.34 -11.96 20.86
N ALA A 471 16.87 -12.77 19.91
CA ALA A 471 17.48 -14.05 19.55
C ALA A 471 18.76 -13.90 18.72
N THR A 472 18.84 -12.85 17.90
CA THR A 472 20.02 -12.57 17.06
C THR A 472 21.27 -12.30 17.91
N ILE A 473 21.13 -11.66 19.08
CA ILE A 473 22.26 -11.37 19.99
C ILE A 473 22.98 -12.63 20.46
N PRO A 474 22.34 -13.55 21.21
CA PRO A 474 23.00 -14.75 21.70
C PRO A 474 23.43 -15.65 20.54
N ALA A 475 22.65 -15.75 19.47
CA ALA A 475 23.01 -16.55 18.31
C ALA A 475 24.32 -16.05 17.67
N THR A 476 24.42 -14.75 17.39
CA THR A 476 25.63 -14.18 16.77
C THR A 476 26.84 -14.28 17.70
N SER A 477 26.67 -13.93 18.97
CA SER A 477 27.74 -14.00 19.98
C SER A 477 28.28 -15.41 20.13
N PHE A 478 27.40 -16.41 20.16
CA PHE A 478 27.78 -17.81 20.25
C PHE A 478 28.60 -18.21 19.01
N ILE A 479 28.06 -18.01 17.81
CA ILE A 479 28.71 -18.41 16.57
C ILE A 479 30.07 -17.71 16.42
N ALA A 480 30.14 -16.39 16.63
CA ALA A 480 31.39 -15.64 16.53
C ALA A 480 32.45 -16.10 17.57
N SER A 481 32.03 -16.51 18.76
CA SER A 481 32.93 -16.93 19.85
C SER A 481 33.52 -18.32 19.62
N PHE A 482 32.76 -19.23 19.01
CA PHE A 482 33.16 -20.62 18.79
C PHE A 482 33.75 -20.89 17.40
N MET A 483 33.48 -20.03 16.40
CA MET A 483 33.95 -20.25 15.03
C MET A 483 35.46 -20.09 14.82
N ARG A 484 36.19 -19.45 15.75
CA ARG A 484 37.66 -19.36 15.72
C ARG A 484 38.29 -20.05 16.93
N PRO A 485 39.25 -20.97 16.75
CA PRO A 485 40.03 -21.50 17.86
C PRO A 485 40.93 -20.40 18.43
N VAL A 486 41.02 -20.37 19.76
CA VAL A 486 41.88 -19.43 20.51
C VAL A 486 43.33 -19.74 20.17
N LYS A 487 44.07 -18.80 19.55
CA LYS A 487 45.50 -18.97 19.32
C LYS A 487 46.20 -18.94 20.69
N LYS A 488 46.89 -20.03 21.07
CA LYS A 488 47.80 -20.02 22.22
C LYS A 488 48.83 -18.90 22.00
N PRO A 489 49.07 -18.02 23.00
CA PRO A 489 50.08 -16.99 22.88
C PRO A 489 51.44 -17.65 22.62
N ALA A 490 52.21 -17.10 21.67
CA ALA A 490 53.58 -17.54 21.45
C ALA A 490 54.37 -17.35 22.76
N PRO A 491 55.23 -18.31 23.15
CA PRO A 491 56.08 -18.12 24.32
C PRO A 491 56.90 -16.83 24.11
N VAL A 492 56.84 -15.95 25.11
CA VAL A 492 57.66 -14.74 25.15
C VAL A 492 59.12 -15.21 25.10
N LYS A 493 59.83 -14.82 24.04
CA LYS A 493 61.27 -15.08 23.91
C LYS A 493 62.07 -14.16 24.81
#